data_AF-A0A1Q6RJG7-F1
#
_entry.id   AF-A0A1Q6RJG7-F1
#
_cell.length_a   1.000
_cell.length_b   1.000
_cell.length_c   1.000
_cell.angle_alpha   90.00
_cell.angle_beta   90.00
_cell.angle_gamma   90.00
#
_symmetry.space_group_name_H-M   'P 1'
#
loop_
_entity.id
_entity.type
_entity.pdbx_description
1 polymer ?
#
loop_
_entity_poly.entity_id
_entity_poly.type
_entity_poly.pdbx_seq_one_letter_code
_entity_poly.pdbx_strand_id
1 'polypeptide(L)' 'MYPRIRDLREDRDLKQREVAEYLNCSQQVYSNYELGQRDVPSETLIRLSRFYNVSVDYILSLTDDPKTNR' A
#
# COMPACT_ATOMS: atom_id res chain seq x y z
N MET A 1 3.53 -9.14 6.95
CA MET A 1 2.23 -8.90 6.30
C MET A 1 1.97 -7.41 6.33
N TYR A 2 1.39 -6.82 5.28
CA TYR A 2 1.18 -5.37 5.18
C TYR A 2 -0.33 -5.04 5.29
N PRO A 3 -0.94 -5.15 6.50
CA PRO A 3 -2.39 -5.01 6.67
C PRO A 3 -2.92 -3.67 6.14
N ARG A 4 -2.16 -2.59 6.39
CA ARG A 4 -2.50 -1.22 5.98
C ARG A 4 -2.65 -1.03 4.48
N ILE A 5 -2.01 -1.85 3.63
CA ILE A 5 -2.16 -1.72 2.17
C ILE A 5 -3.58 -2.10 1.75
N ARG A 6 -4.13 -3.16 2.34
CA ARG A 6 -5.51 -3.59 2.09
C ARG A 6 -6.49 -2.60 2.67
N ASP A 7 -6.29 -2.21 3.94
CA ASP A 7 -7.19 -1.27 4.63
C ASP A 7 -7.33 0.04 3.85
N LEU A 8 -6.21 0.65 3.44
CA LEU A 8 -6.21 1.91 2.68
C LEU A 8 -6.89 1.79 1.31
N ARG A 9 -6.88 0.61 0.70
CA ARG A 9 -7.60 0.34 -0.55
C ARG A 9 -9.10 0.25 -0.30
N GLU A 10 -9.50 -0.49 0.72
CA GLU A 10 -10.91 -0.71 1.07
C GLU A 10 -11.57 0.57 1.57
N ASP A 11 -10.85 1.39 2.35
CA ASP A 11 -11.30 2.72 2.79
C ASP A 11 -11.57 3.70 1.62
N ARG A 12 -11.03 3.40 0.44
CA ARG A 12 -11.24 4.18 -0.78
C ARG A 12 -12.14 3.51 -1.81
N ASP A 13 -12.79 2.40 -1.46
CA ASP A 13 -13.65 1.61 -2.34
C ASP A 13 -12.97 1.15 -3.65
N LEU A 14 -11.64 0.98 -3.61
CA LEU A 14 -10.86 0.61 -4.78
C LEU A 14 -10.76 -0.90 -4.95
N LYS A 15 -10.79 -1.37 -6.20
CA LYS A 15 -10.44 -2.73 -6.58
C LYS A 15 -8.94 -2.90 -6.64
N GLN A 16 -8.45 -4.10 -6.36
CA GLN A 16 -7.03 -4.44 -6.47
C GLN A 16 -6.44 -4.11 -7.86
N ARG A 17 -7.25 -4.25 -8.93
CA ARG A 17 -6.84 -3.91 -10.29
C ARG A 17 -6.54 -2.43 -10.48
N GLU A 18 -7.32 -1.54 -9.86
CA GLU A 18 -7.16 -0.09 -10.00
C GLU A 18 -5.85 0.38 -9.36
N VAL A 19 -5.53 -0.15 -8.18
CA VAL A 19 -4.25 0.15 -7.51
C VAL A 19 -3.08 -0.49 -8.25
N ALA A 20 -3.26 -1.70 -8.80
CA ALA A 20 -2.23 -2.36 -9.60
C ALA A 20 -1.92 -1.58 -10.90
N GLU A 21 -2.95 -1.05 -11.58
CA GLU A 21 -2.80 -0.15 -12.72
C GLU A 21 -2.05 1.12 -12.33
N TYR A 22 -2.41 1.75 -11.21
CA TYR A 22 -1.67 2.91 -10.69
C TYR A 22 -0.21 2.57 -10.39
N LEU A 23 0.09 1.38 -9.88
CA LEU A 23 1.44 0.90 -9.55
C LEU A 23 2.20 0.32 -10.76
N ASN A 24 1.55 0.21 -11.92
CA ASN A 24 2.11 -0.39 -13.12
C ASN A 24 2.58 -1.85 -12.90
N CYS A 25 1.76 -2.63 -12.19
CA CYS A 25 1.98 -4.06 -11.92
C CYS A 25 0.72 -4.88 -12.21
N SER A 26 0.82 -6.21 -12.17
CA SER A 26 -0.36 -7.05 -12.32
C SER A 26 -1.21 -7.06 -11.05
N GLN A 27 -2.52 -7.28 -11.19
CA GLN A 27 -3.42 -7.43 -10.03
C GLN A 27 -2.95 -8.55 -9.09
N GLN A 28 -2.38 -9.63 -9.62
CA GLN A 28 -1.82 -10.72 -8.82
C GLN A 28 -0.62 -10.24 -7.99
N VAL A 29 0.29 -9.46 -8.57
CA VAL A 29 1.44 -8.90 -7.84
C VAL A 29 0.96 -8.01 -6.69
N TYR A 30 -0.03 -7.15 -6.94
CA TYR A 30 -0.62 -6.31 -5.89
C TYR A 30 -1.33 -7.14 -4.80
N SER A 31 -2.09 -8.17 -5.18
CA SER A 31 -2.71 -9.09 -4.21
C SER A 31 -1.66 -9.77 -3.32
N ASN A 32 -0.53 -10.19 -3.89
CA ASN A 32 0.56 -10.80 -3.13
C ASN A 32 1.19 -9.82 -2.12
N TYR A 33 1.21 -8.52 -2.42
CA TYR A 33 1.62 -7.48 -1.46
C TYR A 33 0.67 -7.42 -0.26
N GLU A 34 -0.65 -7.36 -0.49
CA GLU A 34 -1.65 -7.34 0.59
C GLU A 34 -1.57 -8.60 1.47
N LEU A 35 -1.38 -9.76 0.85
CA LEU A 35 -1.28 -11.04 1.55
C LEU A 35 0.08 -11.22 2.25
N GLY A 36 1.06 -10.35 2.01
CA GLY A 36 2.43 -10.51 2.51
C GLY A 36 3.16 -11.72 1.92
N GLN A 37 2.71 -12.24 0.77
CA GLN A 37 3.34 -13.34 0.04
C GLN A 37 4.52 -12.87 -0.79
N ARG A 38 4.63 -11.55 -1.02
CA ARG A 38 5.73 -10.91 -1.71
C ARG A 38 6.12 -9.64 -0.97
N ASP A 39 7.42 -9.42 -0.84
CA ASP A 39 7.93 -8.15 -0.31
C ASP A 39 7.57 -6.98 -1.22
N VAL A 40 7.24 -5.85 -0.58
CA VAL A 40 6.84 -4.63 -1.27
C VAL A 40 8.10 -3.80 -1.53
N PRO A 41 8.46 -3.54 -2.80
CA PRO A 41 9.62 -2.71 -3.11
C PRO A 41 9.48 -1.30 -2.54
N SER A 42 10.59 -0.67 -2.14
CA SER A 42 10.58 0.68 -1.57
C SER A 42 9.92 1.71 -2.49
N GLU A 43 10.10 1.59 -3.81
CA GLU A 43 9.41 2.44 -4.79
C GLU A 43 7.89 2.28 -4.73
N THR A 44 7.39 1.06 -4.55
CA THR A 44 5.95 0.80 -4.40
C THR A 44 5.43 1.42 -3.11
N LEU A 45 6.17 1.32 -2.01
CA LEU A 45 5.81 1.98 -0.75
C LEU A 45 5.72 3.50 -0.89
N ILE A 46 6.68 4.14 -1.58
CA ILE A 46 6.67 5.58 -1.85
C ILE A 46 5.48 5.98 -2.75
N ARG A 47 5.13 5.16 -3.74
CA ARG A 47 3.98 5.42 -4.60
C ARG A 47 2.66 5.27 -3.84
N LEU A 48 2.53 4.24 -3.02
CA LEU A 48 1.36 4.03 -2.16
C LEU A 48 1.20 5.15 -1.13
N SER A 49 2.30 5.60 -0.52
CA SER A 49 2.28 6.70 0.46
C SER A 49 1.76 7.99 -0.17
N ARG A 50 2.22 8.31 -1.39
CA ARG A 50 1.72 9.46 -2.16
C ARG A 50 0.27 9.29 -2.62
N PHE A 51 -0.08 8.11 -3.13
CA PHE A 51 -1.44 7.82 -3.61
C PHE A 51 -2.48 7.94 -2.50
N TYR A 52 -2.15 7.42 -1.32
CA TYR A 52 -3.03 7.43 -0.17
C TYR A 52 -2.85 8.65 0.75
N ASN A 53 -1.91 9.54 0.43
CA ASN A 53 -1.57 10.72 1.23
C ASN A 53 -1.29 10.39 2.70
N VAL A 54 -0.48 9.34 2.92
CA VAL A 54 -0.01 8.86 4.23
C VAL A 54 1.51 8.71 4.21
N SER A 55 2.14 8.50 5.36
CA SER A 55 3.56 8.18 5.45
C SER A 55 3.84 6.70 5.14
N VAL A 56 5.10 6.40 4.78
CA VAL A 56 5.55 5.02 4.64
C VAL A 56 5.55 4.31 6.00
N ASP A 57 5.89 5.02 7.07
CA ASP A 57 5.85 4.50 8.44
C ASP A 57 4.47 3.96 8.81
N TYR A 58 3.42 4.68 8.40
CA TYR A 58 2.03 4.24 8.59
C TYR A 58 1.75 2.95 7.81
N ILE A 59 2.11 2.89 6.52
CA ILE A 59 1.93 1.68 5.69
C ILE A 59 2.67 0.47 6.29
N LEU A 60 3.85 0.70 6.84
CA LEU A 60 4.68 -0.33 7.48
C LEU A 60 4.26 -0.65 8.93
N SER A 61 3.20 -0.02 9.44
CA SER A 61 2.72 -0.19 10.82
C SER A 61 3.76 0.16 11.89
N LEU A 62 4.65 1.11 11.59
CA LEU A 62 5.62 1.68 12.53
C LEU A 62 5.01 2.82 13.37
N THR A 63 3.86 3.33 12.95
CA THR A 63 3.08 4.37 13.62
C THR A 63 1.59 4.21 13.30
N ASP A 64 0.72 4.66 14.21
CA ASP A 64 -0.72 4.80 13.96
C ASP A 64 -1.10 6.19 13.45
N ASP A 65 -0.16 7.15 13.45
CA ASP A 65 -0.36 8.46 12.85
C ASP A 65 -0.08 8.40 11.32
N PRO A 66 -1.10 8.58 10.47
CA PRO A 66 -0.94 8.51 9.02
C PRO A 66 -0.02 9.59 8.42
N LYS A 67 0.33 10.65 9.16
CA LYS A 67 1.14 11.76 8.65
C LYS A 67 2.52 11.86 9.27
N THR A 68 2.85 11.04 10.25
CA THR A 68 4.18 11.04 10.86
C THR A 68 5.20 10.53 9.83
N ASN A 69 6.09 11.40 9.37
CA ASN A 69 7.36 11.04 8.76
C ASN A 69 8.42 11.28 9.84
N ARG A 70 8.90 10.23 10.50
CA ARG A 70 9.94 10.37 11.53
C ARG A 70 11.33 10.48 10.94
#